data_AF-A0A8J5XUF0-F1
#
_entry.id   AF-A0A8J5XUF0-F1
#
_cell.length_a   1.000
_cell.length_b   1.000
_cell.length_c   1.000
_cell.angle_alpha   90.00
_cell.angle_beta   90.00
_cell.angle_gamma   90.00
#
_symmetry.space_group_name_H-M   'P 1'
#
loop_
_entity.id
_entity.type
_entity.pdbx_description
1 polymer ?
#
loop_
_entity_poly.entity_id
_entity_poly.type
_entity_poly.pdbx_seq_one_letter_code
_entity_poly.pdbx_strand_id
1 'polypeptide(L)'
;MRVDADVATAGFGAFFAVLLGIIAPAVPRLFWGRYGRRHRLFGAAYLAWLLVGFADVAAPTGTFSRVAFDVVLSLLGLALTLSAAFDFRRHHEAVRNAASGALEPDATVTFSEMIEHAFYQWLNLFQIGFLHLVTAPPPSLAPLGLRARLALATLATSPWLVRDRFPVNRFSDNYSTDKASKGARTLVAVLYRLKKYQYLLYKHVLLHGLNVTVAFRGAPSGERLARGELPLTAHPSFRLYWLALNTAYTHEFFLQTLVKRRILRQRTMLLLNQLLMAVSTLAAARVVGHVHLALAACSLLLNLAHRSRPFGEIANFLLVMALGAAVVERA
;
A
#
# COMPACT_ATOMS: atom_id res chain seq x y z
N MET A 1 4.16 22.98 -8.90
CA MET A 1 3.39 21.72 -8.87
C MET A 1 3.83 20.64 -9.87
N ARG A 2 4.45 20.94 -11.03
CA ARG A 2 5.07 19.90 -11.88
C ARG A 2 6.35 19.29 -11.26
N VAL A 3 7.19 20.15 -10.67
CA VAL A 3 8.47 19.80 -10.03
C VAL A 3 8.39 18.58 -9.08
N ASP A 4 7.47 18.55 -8.11
CA ASP A 4 7.49 17.42 -7.15
C ASP A 4 6.98 16.09 -7.74
N ALA A 5 6.23 16.10 -8.85
CA ALA A 5 5.88 14.87 -9.57
C ALA A 5 7.10 14.29 -10.29
N ASP A 6 7.94 15.18 -10.84
CA ASP A 6 9.21 14.80 -11.45
C ASP A 6 10.19 14.28 -10.40
N VAL A 7 10.23 14.90 -9.21
CA VAL A 7 11.06 14.44 -8.07
C VAL A 7 10.62 13.07 -7.58
N ALA A 8 9.31 12.84 -7.39
CA ALA A 8 8.82 11.53 -6.94
C ALA A 8 9.08 10.44 -7.99
N THR A 9 8.88 10.76 -9.28
CA THR A 9 9.16 9.83 -10.40
C THR A 9 10.65 9.51 -10.48
N ALA A 10 11.52 10.52 -10.39
CA ALA A 10 12.97 10.36 -10.40
C ALA A 10 13.45 9.54 -9.18
N GLY A 11 12.92 9.81 -8.00
CA GLY A 11 13.24 9.07 -6.79
C GLY A 11 12.82 7.60 -6.88
N PHE A 12 11.65 7.33 -7.47
CA PHE A 12 11.19 5.95 -7.70
C PHE A 12 12.02 5.23 -8.77
N GLY A 13 12.42 5.94 -9.83
CA GLY A 13 13.36 5.44 -10.82
C GLY A 13 14.72 5.10 -10.22
N ALA A 14 15.25 5.98 -9.36
CA ALA A 14 16.51 5.73 -8.63
C ALA A 14 16.41 4.50 -7.72
N PHE A 15 15.27 4.33 -7.02
CA PHE A 15 15.02 3.12 -6.22
C PHE A 15 15.11 1.85 -7.07
N PHE A 16 14.41 1.78 -8.20
CA PHE A 16 14.47 0.61 -9.09
C PHE A 16 15.84 0.41 -9.72
N ALA A 17 16.53 1.48 -10.12
CA ALA A 17 17.87 1.39 -10.70
C ALA A 17 18.86 0.76 -9.72
N VAL A 18 18.86 1.22 -8.46
CA VAL A 18 19.72 0.64 -7.41
C VAL A 18 19.33 -0.81 -7.13
N LEU A 19 18.02 -1.09 -7.03
CA LEU A 19 17.52 -2.44 -6.77
C LEU A 19 17.94 -3.42 -7.88
N LEU A 20 17.81 -3.03 -9.14
CA LEU A 20 18.22 -3.83 -10.28
C LEU A 20 19.75 -4.00 -10.32
N GLY A 21 20.52 -2.96 -10.00
CA GLY A 21 21.97 -3.05 -9.87
C GLY A 21 22.44 -4.05 -8.81
N ILE A 22 21.63 -4.27 -7.76
CA ILE A 22 21.88 -5.29 -6.73
C ILE A 22 21.45 -6.68 -7.20
N ILE A 23 20.26 -6.79 -7.82
CA ILE A 23 19.66 -8.08 -8.20
C ILE A 23 20.36 -8.70 -9.40
N ALA A 24 20.63 -7.93 -10.46
CA ALA A 24 21.17 -8.42 -11.72
C ALA A 24 22.44 -9.27 -11.55
N PRO A 25 23.50 -8.82 -10.84
CA PRO A 25 24.69 -9.65 -10.62
C PRO A 25 24.44 -10.83 -9.68
N ALA A 26 23.36 -10.78 -8.89
CA ALA A 26 23.01 -11.81 -7.91
C ALA A 26 22.00 -12.85 -8.46
N VAL A 27 21.48 -12.69 -9.68
CA VAL A 27 20.49 -13.60 -10.31
C VAL A 27 20.90 -15.07 -10.17
N PRO A 28 22.16 -15.47 -10.44
CA PRO A 28 22.59 -16.83 -10.22
C PRO A 28 22.30 -17.34 -8.80
N ARG A 29 22.81 -16.61 -7.81
CA ARG A 29 22.68 -16.97 -6.40
C ARG A 29 21.23 -16.93 -5.95
N LEU A 30 20.43 -16.02 -6.51
CA LEU A 30 19.01 -15.88 -6.22
C LEU A 30 18.23 -17.09 -6.73
N PHE A 31 18.34 -17.47 -8.00
CA PHE A 31 17.37 -18.37 -8.63
C PHE A 31 17.77 -19.84 -8.72
N TRP A 32 19.05 -20.22 -8.51
CA TRP A 32 19.49 -21.62 -8.62
C TRP A 32 19.02 -22.54 -7.48
N GLY A 33 18.67 -21.99 -6.31
CA GLY A 33 18.22 -22.80 -5.17
C GLY A 33 16.83 -23.42 -5.39
N ARG A 34 16.57 -24.60 -4.81
CA ARG A 34 15.23 -25.22 -4.78
C ARG A 34 14.33 -24.65 -3.67
N TYR A 35 14.90 -24.38 -2.50
CA TYR A 35 14.17 -23.85 -1.35
C TYR A 35 13.68 -22.41 -1.60
N GLY A 36 12.40 -22.10 -1.41
CA GLY A 36 11.83 -20.77 -1.66
C GLY A 36 11.73 -20.36 -3.14
N ARG A 37 11.74 -21.34 -4.07
CA ARG A 37 11.70 -21.06 -5.51
C ARG A 37 10.42 -20.36 -5.95
N ARG A 38 9.25 -20.74 -5.42
CA ARG A 38 7.97 -20.13 -5.78
C ARG A 38 7.95 -18.66 -5.38
N HIS A 39 8.33 -18.35 -4.14
CA HIS A 39 8.47 -16.97 -3.68
C HIS A 39 9.36 -16.12 -4.60
N ARG A 40 10.52 -16.65 -5.01
CA ARG A 40 11.41 -15.92 -5.93
C ARG A 40 10.82 -15.69 -7.31
N LEU A 41 10.13 -16.68 -7.87
CA LEU A 41 9.47 -16.54 -9.17
C LEU A 41 8.37 -15.49 -9.12
N PHE A 42 7.53 -15.50 -8.07
CA PHE A 42 6.56 -14.43 -7.85
C PHE A 42 7.24 -13.08 -7.64
N GLY A 43 8.39 -13.03 -6.94
CA GLY A 43 9.15 -11.80 -6.73
C GLY A 43 9.69 -11.22 -8.03
N ALA A 44 10.21 -12.07 -8.92
CA ALA A 44 10.67 -11.67 -10.25
C ALA A 44 9.52 -11.16 -11.11
N ALA A 45 8.41 -11.90 -11.16
CA ALA A 45 7.22 -11.52 -11.92
C ALA A 45 6.63 -10.19 -11.40
N TYR A 46 6.54 -10.03 -10.08
CA TYR A 46 6.05 -8.82 -9.44
C TYR A 46 6.94 -7.61 -9.71
N LEU A 47 8.27 -7.76 -9.60
CA LEU A 47 9.21 -6.69 -9.92
C LEU A 47 9.14 -6.30 -11.40
N ALA A 48 9.08 -7.27 -12.31
CA ALA A 48 8.90 -7.00 -13.73
C ALA A 48 7.59 -6.24 -14.00
N TRP A 49 6.49 -6.64 -13.35
CA TRP A 49 5.20 -5.96 -13.48
C TRP A 49 5.21 -4.53 -12.93
N LEU A 50 5.88 -4.30 -11.80
CA LEU A 50 6.11 -2.95 -11.27
C LEU A 50 6.90 -2.08 -12.25
N LEU A 51 7.93 -2.62 -12.91
CA LEU A 51 8.71 -1.90 -13.91
C LEU A 51 7.89 -1.55 -15.14
N VAL A 52 7.00 -2.44 -15.61
CA VAL A 52 6.05 -2.15 -16.68
C VAL A 52 5.13 -0.99 -16.29
N GLY A 53 4.60 -1.01 -15.06
CA GLY A 53 3.76 0.07 -14.55
C GLY A 53 4.51 1.39 -14.44
N PHE A 54 5.76 1.36 -13.95
CA PHE A 54 6.60 2.55 -13.85
C PHE A 54 6.93 3.13 -15.23
N ALA A 55 7.27 2.28 -16.20
CA ALA A 55 7.52 2.69 -17.57
C ALA A 55 6.30 3.38 -18.18
N ASP A 56 5.09 2.85 -17.97
CA ASP A 56 3.85 3.49 -18.46
C ASP A 56 3.44 4.75 -17.68
N VAL A 57 3.95 4.96 -16.46
CA VAL A 57 3.82 6.26 -15.77
C VAL A 57 4.80 7.29 -16.35
N ALA A 58 6.05 6.88 -16.60
CA ALA A 58 7.10 7.75 -17.14
C ALA A 58 6.89 8.10 -18.62
N ALA A 59 6.38 7.15 -19.40
CA ALA A 59 6.09 7.27 -20.83
C ALA A 59 4.77 6.55 -21.12
N PRO A 60 3.61 7.21 -20.93
CA PRO A 60 2.30 6.61 -21.17
C PRO A 60 2.14 6.21 -22.64
N THR A 61 2.01 4.91 -22.89
CA THR A 61 1.86 4.38 -24.27
C THR A 61 0.43 3.96 -24.58
N GLY A 62 -0.41 3.77 -23.55
CA GLY A 62 -1.79 3.28 -23.70
C GLY A 62 -1.87 1.81 -24.16
N THR A 63 -0.77 1.07 -24.07
CA THR A 63 -0.64 -0.28 -24.65
C THR A 63 -1.39 -1.38 -23.90
N PHE A 64 -1.72 -1.18 -22.62
CA PHE A 64 -2.39 -2.20 -21.82
C PHE A 64 -3.54 -1.65 -20.97
N SER A 65 -4.51 -2.51 -20.71
CA SER A 65 -5.64 -2.20 -19.83
C SER A 65 -5.14 -1.92 -18.41
N ARG A 66 -5.40 -0.70 -17.92
CA ARG A 66 -5.03 -0.28 -16.56
C ARG A 66 -5.73 -1.11 -15.48
N VAL A 67 -6.99 -1.48 -15.72
CA VAL A 67 -7.74 -2.38 -14.83
C VAL A 67 -7.02 -3.73 -14.73
N ALA A 68 -6.66 -4.32 -15.87
CA ALA A 68 -5.94 -5.59 -15.89
C ALA A 68 -4.57 -5.46 -15.19
N PHE A 69 -3.86 -4.36 -15.44
CA PHE A 69 -2.59 -4.08 -14.78
C PHE A 69 -2.70 -4.09 -13.26
N ASP A 70 -3.64 -3.32 -12.71
CA ASP A 70 -3.79 -3.17 -11.26
C ASP A 70 -4.28 -4.47 -10.58
N VAL A 71 -5.15 -5.23 -11.26
CA VAL A 71 -5.59 -6.55 -10.80
C VAL A 71 -4.41 -7.52 -10.76
N VAL A 72 -3.64 -7.62 -11.84
CA VAL A 72 -2.45 -8.48 -11.91
C VAL A 72 -1.41 -8.06 -10.87
N LEU A 73 -1.18 -6.76 -10.69
CA LEU A 73 -0.25 -6.25 -9.67
C LEU A 73 -0.67 -6.69 -8.27
N SER A 74 -1.95 -6.55 -7.93
CA SER A 74 -2.48 -6.92 -6.61
C SER A 74 -2.40 -8.43 -6.38
N LEU A 75 -2.74 -9.24 -7.40
CA LEU A 75 -2.65 -10.70 -7.32
C LEU A 75 -1.20 -11.19 -7.19
N LEU A 76 -0.26 -10.61 -7.93
CA LEU A 76 1.15 -10.92 -7.82
C LEU A 76 1.70 -10.50 -6.44
N GLY A 77 1.31 -9.35 -5.91
CA GLY A 77 1.69 -8.88 -4.57
C GLY A 77 1.18 -9.82 -3.47
N LEU A 78 -0.07 -10.29 -3.58
CA LEU A 78 -0.65 -11.28 -2.69
C LEU A 78 0.08 -12.63 -2.79
N ALA A 79 0.30 -13.13 -4.00
CA ALA A 79 1.00 -14.39 -4.24
C ALA A 79 2.45 -14.34 -3.73
N LEU A 80 3.15 -13.23 -3.94
CA LEU A 80 4.50 -12.99 -3.41
C LEU A 80 4.54 -13.07 -1.89
N THR A 81 3.58 -12.41 -1.23
CA THR A 81 3.52 -12.34 0.23
C THR A 81 3.14 -13.70 0.85
N LEU A 82 2.12 -14.37 0.30
CA LEU A 82 1.70 -15.70 0.76
C LEU A 82 2.78 -16.76 0.50
N SER A 83 3.41 -16.73 -0.67
CA SER A 83 4.52 -17.66 -0.96
C SER A 83 5.71 -17.44 -0.03
N ALA A 84 6.01 -16.21 0.37
CA ALA A 84 6.98 -15.94 1.44
C ALA A 84 6.57 -16.61 2.76
N ALA A 85 5.33 -16.38 3.21
CA ALA A 85 4.81 -16.94 4.46
C ALA A 85 4.91 -18.48 4.48
N PHE A 86 4.49 -19.13 3.41
CA PHE A 86 4.38 -20.58 3.37
C PHE A 86 5.66 -21.30 2.96
N ASP A 87 6.46 -20.78 2.02
CA ASP A 87 7.73 -21.40 1.64
C ASP A 87 8.75 -21.34 2.80
N PHE A 88 8.68 -20.28 3.62
CA PHE A 88 9.61 -20.06 4.72
C PHE A 88 9.03 -20.40 6.10
N ARG A 89 7.78 -20.87 6.19
CA ARG A 89 7.03 -21.13 7.42
C ARG A 89 7.84 -21.71 8.57
N ARG A 90 8.53 -22.84 8.34
CA ARG A 90 9.33 -23.55 9.37
C ARG A 90 10.40 -22.67 10.03
N HIS A 91 10.96 -21.70 9.30
CA HIS A 91 11.99 -20.80 9.80
C HIS A 91 11.41 -19.54 10.44
N HIS A 92 10.17 -19.14 10.14
CA HIS A 92 9.56 -17.90 10.64
C HIS A 92 8.51 -18.10 11.73
N GLU A 93 7.95 -19.30 11.92
CA GLU A 93 7.01 -19.58 13.01
C GLU A 93 7.69 -19.56 14.39
N ALA A 94 8.95 -20.02 14.45
CA ALA A 94 9.76 -20.06 15.66
C ALA A 94 10.39 -18.69 16.01
N VAL A 95 10.43 -17.75 15.06
CA VAL A 95 11.00 -16.42 15.29
C VAL A 95 10.05 -15.59 16.13
N ARG A 96 10.61 -14.95 17.16
CA ARG A 96 9.94 -13.95 18.00
C ARG A 96 10.79 -12.69 17.98
N ASN A 97 10.27 -11.63 17.37
CA ASN A 97 10.92 -10.32 17.42
C ASN A 97 10.42 -9.55 18.65
N ALA A 98 11.28 -8.72 19.23
CA ALA A 98 10.90 -7.80 20.31
C ALA A 98 10.01 -6.64 19.83
N ALA A 99 10.06 -6.33 18.54
CA ALA A 99 9.28 -5.29 17.88
C ALA A 99 8.78 -5.79 16.52
N SER A 100 7.64 -5.29 16.08
CA SER A 100 7.12 -5.54 14.73
C SER A 100 7.89 -4.73 13.69
N GLY A 101 8.30 -5.40 12.60
CA GLY A 101 9.04 -4.89 11.45
C GLY A 101 10.49 -5.40 11.36
N ALA A 102 11.15 -5.07 10.25
CA ALA A 102 12.40 -5.69 9.83
C ALA A 102 13.62 -4.74 9.86
N LEU A 103 13.53 -3.61 10.57
CA LEU A 103 14.54 -2.56 10.50
C LEU A 103 15.79 -2.86 11.34
N GLU A 104 15.67 -3.70 12.37
CA GLU A 104 16.81 -4.12 13.18
C GLU A 104 17.64 -5.21 12.47
N PRO A 105 18.97 -5.28 12.68
CA PRO A 105 19.83 -6.25 12.00
C PRO A 105 19.49 -7.72 12.34
N ASP A 106 19.10 -7.95 13.59
CA ASP A 106 18.73 -9.25 14.16
C ASP A 106 17.26 -9.60 13.90
N ALA A 107 16.37 -8.61 13.77
CA ALA A 107 14.98 -8.84 13.39
C ALA A 107 14.86 -9.61 12.06
N THR A 108 13.84 -10.45 11.99
CA THR A 108 13.45 -11.22 10.80
C THR A 108 11.93 -11.20 10.70
N VAL A 109 11.36 -10.87 9.55
CA VAL A 109 9.90 -10.82 9.37
C VAL A 109 9.28 -12.12 9.84
N THR A 110 8.26 -12.07 10.68
CA THR A 110 7.64 -13.30 11.20
C THR A 110 6.57 -13.85 10.24
N PHE A 111 6.15 -15.10 10.47
CA PHE A 111 5.02 -15.66 9.74
C PHE A 111 3.75 -14.82 9.93
N SER A 112 3.49 -14.34 11.16
CA SER A 112 2.31 -13.52 11.47
C SER A 112 2.34 -12.18 10.72
N GLU A 113 3.51 -11.56 10.59
CA GLU A 113 3.70 -10.31 9.83
C GLU A 113 3.43 -10.51 8.33
N MET A 114 3.90 -11.62 7.75
CA MET A 114 3.63 -11.92 6.34
C MET A 114 2.13 -12.16 6.09
N ILE A 115 1.44 -12.89 6.97
CA ILE A 115 0.00 -13.10 6.85
C ILE A 115 -0.78 -11.79 7.03
N GLU A 116 -0.35 -10.90 7.92
CA GLU A 116 -0.93 -9.56 8.03
C GLU A 116 -0.71 -8.72 6.75
N HIS A 117 0.46 -8.77 6.14
CA HIS A 117 0.71 -8.07 4.88
C HIS A 117 -0.12 -8.65 3.72
N ALA A 118 -0.38 -9.96 3.70
CA ALA A 118 -1.26 -10.58 2.73
C ALA A 118 -2.70 -10.04 2.85
N PHE A 119 -3.18 -9.80 4.07
CA PHE A 119 -4.47 -9.12 4.28
C PHE A 119 -4.48 -7.72 3.65
N TYR A 120 -3.43 -6.92 3.82
CA TYR A 120 -3.37 -5.59 3.21
C TYR A 120 -3.27 -5.63 1.68
N GLN A 121 -2.60 -6.63 1.10
CA GLN A 121 -2.61 -6.82 -0.37
C GLN A 121 -4.00 -7.20 -0.89
N TRP A 122 -4.73 -8.02 -0.15
CA TRP A 122 -6.11 -8.35 -0.46
C TRP A 122 -7.03 -7.12 -0.34
N LEU A 123 -6.82 -6.28 0.67
CA LEU A 123 -7.51 -5.00 0.83
C LEU A 123 -7.24 -4.06 -0.36
N ASN A 124 -5.99 -3.99 -0.84
CA ASN A 124 -5.62 -3.18 -2.01
C ASN A 124 -6.37 -3.62 -3.27
N LEU A 125 -6.55 -4.94 -3.47
CA LEU A 125 -7.32 -5.49 -4.59
C LEU A 125 -8.77 -4.99 -4.57
N PHE A 126 -9.41 -5.01 -3.39
CA PHE A 126 -10.77 -4.53 -3.21
C PHE A 126 -10.87 -3.02 -3.46
N GLN A 127 -9.93 -2.25 -2.93
CA GLN A 127 -9.88 -0.82 -3.11
C GLN A 127 -9.75 -0.45 -4.60
N ILE A 128 -8.79 -1.02 -5.33
CA ILE A 128 -8.55 -0.63 -6.72
C ILE A 128 -9.66 -1.06 -7.66
N GLY A 129 -10.30 -2.22 -7.39
CA GLY A 129 -11.51 -2.63 -8.09
C GLY A 129 -12.63 -1.62 -7.93
N PHE A 130 -12.88 -1.15 -6.70
CA PHE A 130 -13.83 -0.08 -6.42
C PHE A 130 -13.48 1.23 -7.15
N LEU A 131 -12.22 1.66 -7.09
CA LEU A 131 -11.80 2.92 -7.71
C LEU A 131 -11.99 2.88 -9.24
N HIS A 132 -11.67 1.77 -9.90
CA HIS A 132 -11.95 1.61 -11.33
C HIS A 132 -13.45 1.64 -11.63
N LEU A 133 -14.25 0.85 -10.91
CA LEU A 133 -15.70 0.79 -11.13
C LEU A 133 -16.38 2.14 -10.92
N VAL A 134 -15.93 2.95 -9.95
CA VAL A 134 -16.56 4.25 -9.65
C VAL A 134 -16.02 5.39 -10.51
N THR A 135 -14.72 5.42 -10.80
CA THR A 135 -14.10 6.55 -11.51
C THR A 135 -14.02 6.36 -13.02
N ALA A 136 -14.05 5.11 -13.49
CA ALA A 136 -14.04 4.75 -14.91
C ALA A 136 -14.88 3.48 -15.16
N PRO A 137 -16.20 3.51 -14.86
CA PRO A 137 -17.07 2.36 -15.09
C PRO A 137 -17.07 1.93 -16.56
N PRO A 138 -17.21 0.63 -16.86
CA PRO A 138 -17.43 0.19 -18.23
C PRO A 138 -18.75 0.79 -18.76
N PRO A 139 -18.88 1.02 -20.08
CA PRO A 139 -20.06 1.68 -20.66
C PRO A 139 -21.39 1.02 -20.29
N SER A 140 -21.42 -0.30 -20.12
CA SER A 140 -22.61 -1.06 -19.73
C SER A 140 -23.09 -0.80 -18.30
N LEU A 141 -22.24 -0.22 -17.44
CA LEU A 141 -22.55 0.10 -16.04
C LEU A 141 -22.59 1.62 -15.78
N ALA A 142 -22.26 2.44 -16.79
CA ALA A 142 -22.14 3.88 -16.64
C ALA A 142 -23.46 4.61 -16.99
N PRO A 143 -23.84 5.67 -16.26
CA PRO A 143 -23.25 6.16 -15.01
C PRO A 143 -23.77 5.39 -13.78
N LEU A 144 -22.91 5.19 -12.77
CA LEU A 144 -23.32 4.61 -11.49
C LEU A 144 -24.02 5.64 -10.59
N GLY A 145 -25.27 5.35 -10.22
CA GLY A 145 -26.00 6.13 -9.21
C GLY A 145 -25.31 6.14 -7.84
N LEU A 146 -25.62 7.12 -6.99
CA LEU A 146 -25.00 7.28 -5.67
C LEU A 146 -25.12 6.01 -4.81
N ARG A 147 -26.30 5.39 -4.76
CA ARG A 147 -26.53 4.16 -3.98
C ARG A 147 -25.59 3.02 -4.40
N ALA A 148 -25.39 2.83 -5.72
CA ALA A 148 -24.48 1.82 -6.23
C ALA A 148 -23.02 2.13 -5.85
N ARG A 149 -22.60 3.40 -5.94
CA ARG A 149 -21.26 3.83 -5.54
C ARG A 149 -21.00 3.64 -4.05
N LEU A 150 -21.96 3.96 -3.19
CA LEU A 150 -21.89 3.72 -1.74
C LEU A 150 -21.85 2.22 -1.43
N ALA A 151 -22.64 1.40 -2.12
CA ALA A 151 -22.61 -0.06 -1.97
C ALA A 151 -21.23 -0.64 -2.37
N LEU A 152 -20.66 -0.17 -3.47
CA LEU A 152 -19.31 -0.56 -3.89
C LEU A 152 -18.24 -0.10 -2.89
N ALA A 153 -18.39 1.07 -2.27
CA ALA A 153 -17.49 1.55 -1.22
C ALA A 153 -17.56 0.69 0.05
N THR A 154 -18.76 0.26 0.45
CA THR A 154 -18.97 -0.72 1.52
C THR A 154 -18.31 -2.05 1.17
N LEU A 155 -18.50 -2.55 -0.06
CA LEU A 155 -17.87 -3.79 -0.53
C LEU A 155 -16.35 -3.67 -0.51
N ALA A 156 -15.77 -2.55 -0.95
CA ALA A 156 -14.33 -2.30 -0.90
C ALA A 156 -13.77 -2.34 0.52
N THR A 157 -14.60 -2.03 1.52
CA THR A 157 -14.26 -2.01 2.95
C THR A 157 -14.60 -3.32 3.65
N SER A 158 -15.33 -4.22 2.99
CA SER A 158 -15.74 -5.52 3.55
C SER A 158 -14.60 -6.44 4.00
N PRO A 159 -13.35 -6.38 3.47
CA PRO A 159 -12.25 -7.17 4.02
C PRO A 159 -12.07 -6.97 5.54
N TRP A 160 -12.39 -5.79 6.07
CA TRP A 160 -12.32 -5.53 7.50
C TRP A 160 -13.29 -6.36 8.35
N LEU A 161 -14.35 -6.93 7.77
CA LEU A 161 -15.28 -7.84 8.47
C LEU A 161 -14.61 -9.11 8.98
N VAL A 162 -13.52 -9.53 8.33
CA VAL A 162 -12.77 -10.74 8.70
C VAL A 162 -11.39 -10.40 9.25
N ARG A 163 -11.13 -9.14 9.62
CA ARG A 163 -9.81 -8.68 10.10
C ARG A 163 -9.37 -9.42 11.35
N ASP A 164 -10.30 -9.81 12.21
CA ASP A 164 -10.08 -10.57 13.44
C ASP A 164 -9.51 -11.98 13.19
N ARG A 165 -9.70 -12.53 11.99
CA ARG A 165 -9.12 -13.82 11.57
C ARG A 165 -7.65 -13.72 11.15
N PHE A 166 -7.11 -12.50 11.01
CA PHE A 166 -5.73 -12.27 10.64
C PHE A 166 -4.91 -11.78 11.85
N PRO A 167 -3.62 -12.11 11.94
CA PRO A 167 -2.75 -11.58 12.98
C PRO A 167 -2.76 -10.06 13.03
N VAL A 168 -2.61 -9.49 14.23
CA VAL A 168 -2.51 -8.04 14.44
C VAL A 168 -1.17 -7.77 15.11
N ASN A 169 -0.18 -7.30 14.34
CA ASN A 169 1.11 -6.88 14.87
C ASN A 169 1.04 -5.37 15.14
N ARG A 170 0.80 -4.97 16.40
CA ARG A 170 0.53 -3.57 16.72
C ARG A 170 1.84 -2.79 16.82
N PHE A 171 1.93 -1.68 16.07
CA PHE A 171 3.05 -0.74 16.22
C PHE A 171 3.20 -0.16 17.64
N SER A 172 2.15 -0.15 18.47
CA SER A 172 2.27 0.28 19.87
C SER A 172 3.19 -0.60 20.69
N ASP A 173 3.31 -1.87 20.32
CA ASP A 173 4.06 -2.87 21.08
C ASP A 173 5.57 -2.65 20.91
N ASN A 174 5.98 -1.96 19.83
CA ASN A 174 7.35 -1.49 19.61
C ASN A 174 7.81 -0.47 20.65
N TYR A 175 6.90 0.05 21.49
CA TYR A 175 7.18 1.08 22.50
C TYR A 175 6.89 0.63 23.93
N SER A 176 6.40 -0.60 24.15
CA SER A 176 5.97 -1.08 25.48
C SER A 176 7.05 -1.82 26.27
N THR A 177 8.25 -2.02 25.71
CA THR A 177 9.35 -2.73 26.37
C THR A 177 10.44 -1.77 26.88
N ASP A 178 11.14 -2.15 27.95
CA ASP A 178 12.27 -1.39 28.53
C ASP A 178 13.45 -1.15 27.57
N LYS A 179 13.52 -1.87 26.45
CA LYS A 179 14.49 -1.59 25.37
C LYS A 179 14.08 -0.36 24.53
N ALA A 180 12.77 -0.10 24.39
CA ALA A 180 12.25 1.04 23.63
C ALA A 180 12.47 2.39 24.34
N SER A 181 12.49 2.39 25.68
CA SER A 181 12.76 3.60 26.49
C SER A 181 14.22 4.05 26.41
N LYS A 182 15.19 3.12 26.33
CA LYS A 182 16.63 3.43 26.16
C LYS A 182 17.02 3.81 24.72
N GLY A 183 16.26 3.37 23.71
CA GLY A 183 16.54 3.56 22.28
C GLY A 183 15.73 4.65 21.56
N ALA A 184 14.94 5.45 22.28
CA ALA A 184 13.91 6.34 21.71
C ALA A 184 14.41 7.41 20.72
N ARG A 185 15.73 7.66 20.64
CA ARG A 185 16.37 8.61 19.71
C ARG A 185 17.21 7.94 18.62
N THR A 186 17.22 6.60 18.53
CA THR A 186 17.92 5.91 17.44
C THR A 186 17.21 6.16 16.11
N LEU A 187 17.96 6.18 15.00
CA LEU A 187 17.41 6.30 13.66
C LEU A 187 16.30 5.26 13.41
N VAL A 188 16.48 4.03 13.89
CA VAL A 188 15.51 2.94 13.77
C VAL A 188 14.20 3.26 14.50
N ALA A 189 14.26 3.79 15.73
CA ALA A 189 13.07 4.21 16.47
C ALA A 189 12.30 5.34 15.76
N VAL A 190 13.03 6.30 15.16
CA VAL A 190 12.41 7.37 14.35
C VAL A 190 11.71 6.78 13.12
N LEU A 191 12.35 5.84 12.42
CA LEU A 191 11.75 5.17 11.26
C LEU A 191 10.47 4.39 11.63
N TYR A 192 10.45 3.71 12.78
CA TYR A 192 9.23 3.04 13.27
C TYR A 192 8.08 4.01 13.54
N ARG A 193 8.36 5.20 14.09
CA ARG A 193 7.34 6.25 14.29
C ARG A 193 6.83 6.76 12.95
N LEU A 194 7.72 7.05 12.01
CA LEU A 194 7.36 7.49 10.66
C LEU A 194 6.49 6.44 9.95
N LYS A 195 6.83 5.15 10.02
CA LYS A 195 5.99 4.07 9.47
C LYS A 195 4.60 4.04 10.10
N LYS A 196 4.49 4.24 11.42
CA LYS A 196 3.20 4.32 12.10
C LYS A 196 2.36 5.50 11.59
N TYR A 197 2.96 6.67 11.40
CA TYR A 197 2.25 7.83 10.85
C TYR A 197 1.86 7.62 9.38
N GLN A 198 2.73 7.02 8.57
CA GLN A 198 2.40 6.62 7.19
C GLN A 198 1.23 5.63 7.16
N TYR A 199 1.18 4.68 8.09
CA TYR A 199 0.04 3.76 8.23
C TYR A 199 -1.26 4.50 8.55
N LEU A 200 -1.24 5.46 9.49
CA LEU A 200 -2.43 6.25 9.83
C LEU A 200 -2.89 7.12 8.64
N LEU A 201 -1.95 7.76 7.95
CA LEU A 201 -2.21 8.53 6.73
C LEU A 201 -2.85 7.63 5.67
N TYR A 202 -2.26 6.47 5.41
CA TYR A 202 -2.77 5.52 4.44
C TYR A 202 -4.20 5.09 4.79
N LYS A 203 -4.42 4.60 6.01
CA LYS A 203 -5.70 4.04 6.43
C LYS A 203 -6.83 5.07 6.44
N HIS A 204 -6.62 6.23 7.07
CA HIS A 204 -7.71 7.18 7.28
C HIS A 204 -7.88 8.16 6.13
N VAL A 205 -6.78 8.56 5.47
CA VAL A 205 -6.84 9.54 4.37
C VAL A 205 -6.93 8.84 3.02
N LEU A 206 -5.99 7.93 2.71
CA LEU A 206 -5.85 7.37 1.35
C LEU A 206 -6.66 6.09 1.11
N LEU A 207 -7.23 5.50 2.16
CA LEU A 207 -8.16 4.38 2.09
C LEU A 207 -9.57 4.84 2.44
N HIS A 208 -9.88 5.08 3.72
CA HIS A 208 -11.25 5.41 4.12
C HIS A 208 -11.70 6.76 3.54
N GLY A 209 -10.96 7.84 3.80
CA GLY A 209 -11.30 9.18 3.30
C GLY A 209 -11.41 9.23 1.78
N LEU A 210 -10.43 8.65 1.08
CA LEU A 210 -10.43 8.59 -0.38
C LEU A 210 -11.62 7.79 -0.91
N ASN A 211 -11.90 6.61 -0.35
CA ASN A 211 -13.01 5.78 -0.83
C ASN A 211 -14.35 6.48 -0.67
N VAL A 212 -14.60 7.11 0.50
CA VAL A 212 -15.84 7.87 0.69
C VAL A 212 -15.90 9.06 -0.27
N THR A 213 -14.81 9.82 -0.40
CA THR A 213 -14.75 10.97 -1.32
C THR A 213 -15.07 10.57 -2.76
N VAL A 214 -14.46 9.48 -3.25
CA VAL A 214 -14.70 8.94 -4.59
C VAL A 214 -16.12 8.42 -4.74
N ALA A 215 -16.67 7.77 -3.71
CA ALA A 215 -18.04 7.27 -3.73
C ALA A 215 -19.06 8.40 -3.92
N PHE A 216 -18.85 9.55 -3.28
CA PHE A 216 -19.70 10.74 -3.44
C PHE A 216 -19.42 11.51 -4.73
N ARG A 217 -18.16 11.64 -5.16
CA ARG A 217 -17.77 12.38 -6.36
C ARG A 217 -18.09 11.67 -7.68
N GLY A 218 -17.94 10.35 -7.72
CA GLY A 218 -18.17 9.53 -8.91
C GLY A 218 -17.20 9.80 -10.06
N ALA A 219 -17.50 9.21 -11.23
CA ALA A 219 -16.75 9.45 -12.46
C ALA A 219 -16.84 10.93 -12.89
N PRO A 220 -15.79 11.49 -13.52
CA PRO A 220 -15.87 12.81 -14.15
C PRO A 220 -17.01 12.85 -15.18
N SER A 221 -17.86 13.87 -15.14
CA SER A 221 -18.91 14.12 -16.13
C SER A 221 -18.32 14.67 -17.43
N GLY A 222 -19.10 14.71 -18.52
CA GLY A 222 -18.65 15.23 -19.82
C GLY A 222 -18.03 16.64 -19.75
N GLU A 223 -18.59 17.53 -18.94
CA GLU A 223 -18.06 18.87 -18.72
C GLU A 223 -16.74 18.87 -17.92
N ARG A 224 -16.59 17.99 -16.92
CA ARG A 224 -15.35 17.83 -16.16
C ARG A 224 -14.24 17.23 -17.04
N LEU A 225 -14.59 16.24 -17.87
CA LEU A 225 -13.69 15.67 -18.87
C LEU A 225 -13.25 16.73 -19.89
N ALA A 226 -14.18 17.57 -20.38
CA ALA A 226 -13.88 18.66 -21.30
C ALA A 226 -12.93 19.71 -20.68
N ARG A 227 -12.99 19.91 -19.35
CA ARG A 227 -12.03 20.72 -18.59
C ARG A 227 -10.70 20.00 -18.29
N GLY A 228 -10.48 18.83 -18.86
CA GLY A 228 -9.26 18.05 -18.71
C GLY A 228 -9.18 17.22 -17.43
N GLU A 229 -10.28 17.06 -16.69
CA GLU A 229 -10.27 16.24 -15.49
C GLU A 229 -10.26 14.74 -15.84
N LEU A 230 -9.20 14.05 -15.42
CA LEU A 230 -9.06 12.61 -15.64
C LEU A 230 -9.72 11.80 -14.53
N PRO A 231 -10.20 10.57 -14.80
CA PRO A 231 -10.49 9.59 -13.76
C PRO A 231 -9.31 9.44 -12.79
N LEU A 232 -9.58 9.22 -11.50
CA LEU A 232 -8.52 9.14 -10.49
C LEU A 232 -7.50 8.05 -10.83
N THR A 233 -7.95 6.87 -11.27
CA THR A 233 -7.06 5.75 -11.65
C THR A 233 -6.24 6.04 -12.92
N ALA A 234 -6.63 7.04 -13.71
CA ALA A 234 -5.88 7.54 -14.85
C ALA A 234 -4.89 8.65 -14.49
N HIS A 235 -5.02 9.26 -13.31
CA HIS A 235 -4.21 10.40 -12.92
C HIS A 235 -2.76 9.99 -12.61
N PRO A 236 -1.73 10.63 -13.21
CA PRO A 236 -0.33 10.20 -13.05
C PRO A 236 0.14 10.13 -11.60
N SER A 237 -0.27 11.10 -10.76
CA SER A 237 0.10 11.09 -9.33
C SER A 237 -0.50 9.91 -8.57
N PHE A 238 -1.75 9.53 -8.89
CA PHE A 238 -2.38 8.36 -8.28
C PHE A 238 -1.67 7.08 -8.72
N ARG A 239 -1.31 6.97 -9.99
CA ARG A 239 -0.58 5.79 -10.49
C ARG A 239 0.79 5.62 -9.83
N LEU A 240 1.55 6.71 -9.70
CA LEU A 240 2.83 6.67 -8.99
C LEU A 240 2.64 6.30 -7.52
N TYR A 241 1.64 6.88 -6.84
CA TYR A 241 1.27 6.51 -5.48
C TYR A 241 0.92 5.02 -5.39
N TRP A 242 0.11 4.50 -6.30
CA TRP A 242 -0.36 3.13 -6.30
C TRP A 242 0.81 2.14 -6.46
N LEU A 243 1.74 2.43 -7.37
CA LEU A 243 2.97 1.64 -7.53
C LEU A 243 3.84 1.70 -6.27
N ALA A 244 4.03 2.90 -5.70
CA ALA A 244 4.85 3.09 -4.52
C ALA A 244 4.26 2.39 -3.28
N LEU A 245 2.94 2.44 -3.10
CA LEU A 245 2.20 1.73 -2.06
C LEU A 245 2.43 0.22 -2.15
N ASN A 246 2.17 -0.35 -3.33
CA ASN A 246 2.34 -1.77 -3.59
C ASN A 246 3.80 -2.22 -3.38
N THR A 247 4.76 -1.40 -3.83
CA THR A 247 6.19 -1.62 -3.59
C THR A 247 6.53 -1.59 -2.10
N ALA A 248 6.04 -0.61 -1.34
CA ALA A 248 6.31 -0.47 0.09
C ALA A 248 5.80 -1.66 0.91
N TYR A 249 4.64 -2.23 0.56
CA TYR A 249 4.08 -3.39 1.25
C TYR A 249 4.88 -4.68 1.06
N THR A 250 5.68 -4.79 0.00
CA THR A 250 6.39 -6.03 -0.37
C THR A 250 7.91 -5.92 -0.23
N HIS A 251 8.48 -4.75 -0.50
CA HIS A 251 9.93 -4.62 -0.67
C HIS A 251 10.71 -4.61 0.64
N GLU A 252 10.10 -4.23 1.77
CA GLU A 252 10.77 -4.38 3.06
C GLU A 252 11.23 -5.83 3.29
N PHE A 253 10.35 -6.79 3.00
CA PHE A 253 10.60 -8.21 3.21
C PHE A 253 11.57 -8.78 2.18
N PHE A 254 11.43 -8.34 0.94
CA PHE A 254 12.34 -8.71 -0.14
C PHE A 254 13.76 -8.23 0.15
N LEU A 255 13.94 -6.97 0.53
CA LEU A 255 15.25 -6.41 0.86
C LEU A 255 15.87 -7.12 2.07
N GLN A 256 15.07 -7.46 3.08
CA GLN A 256 15.56 -8.24 4.22
C GLN A 256 16.05 -9.63 3.80
N THR A 257 15.35 -10.28 2.86
CA THR A 257 15.81 -11.56 2.29
C THR A 257 17.18 -11.40 1.63
N LEU A 258 17.41 -10.31 0.88
CA LEU A 258 18.72 -10.03 0.30
C LEU A 258 19.80 -9.82 1.37
N VAL A 259 19.45 -9.18 2.49
CA VAL A 259 20.38 -9.01 3.62
C VAL A 259 20.74 -10.34 4.25
N LYS A 260 19.76 -11.18 4.59
CA LYS A 260 20.01 -12.48 5.23
C LYS A 260 20.81 -13.42 4.32
N ARG A 261 20.68 -13.27 3.00
CA ARG A 261 21.49 -13.99 2.01
C ARG A 261 22.86 -13.37 1.73
N ARG A 262 23.24 -12.31 2.45
CA ARG A 262 24.51 -11.57 2.29
C ARG A 262 24.71 -11.01 0.88
N ILE A 263 23.60 -10.73 0.17
CA ILE A 263 23.60 -10.05 -1.13
C ILE A 263 23.54 -8.53 -0.93
N LEU A 264 22.79 -8.09 0.08
CA LEU A 264 22.61 -6.69 0.45
C LEU A 264 23.18 -6.43 1.85
N ARG A 265 23.76 -5.25 2.08
CA ARG A 265 24.15 -4.81 3.44
C ARG A 265 22.94 -4.19 4.15
N GLN A 266 22.81 -4.37 5.47
CA GLN A 266 21.73 -3.77 6.27
C GLN A 266 21.64 -2.25 6.06
N ARG A 267 22.78 -1.55 6.02
CA ARG A 267 22.82 -0.09 5.77
C ARG A 267 22.16 0.27 4.43
N THR A 268 22.45 -0.48 3.37
CA THR A 268 21.86 -0.23 2.04
C THR A 268 20.36 -0.52 2.05
N MET A 269 19.91 -1.58 2.74
CA MET A 269 18.49 -1.83 2.93
C MET A 269 17.79 -0.67 3.65
N LEU A 270 18.39 -0.13 4.72
CA LEU A 270 17.82 1.00 5.45
C LEU A 270 17.72 2.26 4.57
N LEU A 271 18.74 2.53 3.75
CA LEU A 271 18.71 3.64 2.78
C LEU A 271 17.61 3.45 1.73
N LEU A 272 17.47 2.24 1.18
CA LEU A 272 16.41 1.93 0.22
C LEU A 272 15.01 2.05 0.83
N ASN A 273 14.82 1.62 2.08
CA ASN A 273 13.57 1.80 2.82
C ASN A 273 13.27 3.29 3.07
N GLN A 274 14.28 4.09 3.44
CA GLN A 274 14.12 5.54 3.62
C GLN A 274 13.73 6.23 2.31
N LEU A 275 14.41 5.90 1.21
CA LEU A 275 14.09 6.41 -0.11
C LEU A 275 12.65 6.07 -0.50
N LEU A 276 12.25 4.80 -0.31
CA LEU A 276 10.90 4.36 -0.62
C LEU A 276 9.85 5.03 0.27
N MET A 277 10.13 5.22 1.57
CA MET A 277 9.26 5.98 2.47
C MET A 277 9.09 7.43 2.00
N ALA A 278 10.18 8.10 1.63
CA ALA A 278 10.13 9.48 1.15
C ALA A 278 9.34 9.60 -0.16
N VAL A 279 9.65 8.76 -1.15
CA VAL A 279 8.99 8.77 -2.47
C VAL A 279 7.51 8.41 -2.37
N SER A 280 7.15 7.39 -1.58
CA SER A 280 5.75 7.02 -1.37
C SER A 280 4.97 8.12 -0.64
N THR A 281 5.56 8.81 0.33
CA THR A 281 4.94 9.95 1.00
C THR A 281 4.76 11.15 0.05
N LEU A 282 5.73 11.46 -0.79
CA LEU A 282 5.60 12.53 -1.81
C LEU A 282 4.49 12.22 -2.82
N ALA A 283 4.42 10.98 -3.30
CA ALA A 283 3.36 10.55 -4.21
C ALA A 283 1.98 10.59 -3.52
N ALA A 284 1.90 10.11 -2.28
CA ALA A 284 0.69 10.16 -1.46
C ALA A 284 0.19 11.59 -1.22
N ALA A 285 1.08 12.55 -0.94
CA ALA A 285 0.71 13.94 -0.70
C ALA A 285 -0.08 14.55 -1.86
N ARG A 286 0.17 14.12 -3.10
CA ARG A 286 -0.59 14.53 -4.27
C ARG A 286 -1.98 13.90 -4.33
N VAL A 287 -2.11 12.65 -3.87
CA VAL A 287 -3.40 11.97 -3.80
C VAL A 287 -4.29 12.56 -2.70
N VAL A 288 -3.71 13.09 -1.63
CA VAL A 288 -4.45 13.82 -0.58
C VAL A 288 -5.29 14.97 -1.15
N GLY A 289 -4.83 15.62 -2.22
CA GLY A 289 -5.60 16.67 -2.91
C GLY A 289 -6.92 16.18 -3.55
N HIS A 290 -7.12 14.87 -3.67
CA HIS A 290 -8.36 14.25 -4.13
C HIS A 290 -9.25 13.74 -2.97
N VAL A 291 -8.87 14.00 -1.72
CA VAL A 291 -9.57 13.52 -0.52
C VAL A 291 -10.26 14.67 0.19
N HIS A 292 -11.52 14.48 0.56
CA HIS A 292 -12.21 15.40 1.45
C HIS A 292 -11.66 15.26 2.87
N LEU A 293 -10.80 16.19 3.28
CA LEU A 293 -10.05 16.10 4.54
C LEU A 293 -10.95 15.98 5.79
N ALA A 294 -12.14 16.60 5.79
CA ALA A 294 -13.07 16.44 6.91
C ALA A 294 -13.52 14.99 7.08
N LEU A 295 -13.76 14.25 5.99
CA LEU A 295 -14.18 12.85 6.06
C LEU A 295 -13.03 11.95 6.53
N ALA A 296 -11.82 12.24 6.08
CA ALA A 296 -10.61 11.57 6.56
C ALA A 296 -10.39 11.83 8.06
N ALA A 297 -10.58 13.06 8.52
CA ALA A 297 -10.49 13.44 9.94
C ALA A 297 -11.58 12.73 10.78
N CYS A 298 -12.83 12.69 10.31
CA CYS A 298 -13.89 11.92 10.95
C CYS A 298 -13.52 10.43 11.07
N SER A 299 -12.96 9.83 10.02
CA SER A 299 -12.48 8.44 10.07
C SER A 299 -11.42 8.23 11.15
N LEU A 300 -10.44 9.14 11.25
CA LEU A 300 -9.40 9.08 12.27
C LEU A 300 -9.98 9.23 13.68
N LEU A 301 -10.83 10.23 13.92
CA LEU A 301 -11.42 10.51 15.22
C LEU A 301 -12.31 9.36 15.70
N LEU A 302 -13.14 8.80 14.82
CA LEU A 302 -13.98 7.63 15.14
C LEU A 302 -13.12 6.40 15.46
N ASN A 303 -12.02 6.19 14.75
CA ASN A 303 -11.10 5.10 15.05
C ASN A 303 -10.39 5.28 16.40
N LEU A 304 -10.06 6.52 16.79
CA LEU A 304 -9.51 6.81 18.11
C LEU A 304 -10.56 6.59 19.22
N ALA A 305 -11.82 6.96 18.98
CA ALA A 305 -12.92 6.79 19.93
C ALA A 305 -13.35 5.32 20.11
N HIS A 306 -13.30 4.51 19.05
CA HIS A 306 -13.81 3.13 19.03
C HIS A 306 -12.73 2.05 18.90
N ARG A 307 -11.49 2.34 19.33
CA ARG A 307 -10.28 1.54 19.08
C ARG A 307 -10.34 0.05 19.48
N SER A 308 -11.29 -0.35 20.33
CA SER A 308 -11.40 -1.70 20.91
C SER A 308 -12.66 -2.49 20.50
N ARG A 309 -13.53 -1.95 19.62
CA ARG A 309 -14.80 -2.61 19.29
C ARG A 309 -14.66 -3.63 18.14
N PRO A 310 -15.23 -4.85 18.27
CA PRO A 310 -15.39 -5.77 17.14
C PRO A 310 -16.14 -5.07 16.00
N PHE A 311 -15.73 -5.32 14.75
CA PHE A 311 -16.28 -4.66 13.55
C PHE A 311 -16.17 -3.12 13.56
N GLY A 312 -15.34 -2.54 14.44
CA GLY A 312 -15.21 -1.09 14.60
C GLY A 312 -14.80 -0.38 13.31
N GLU A 313 -13.97 -1.00 12.47
CA GLU A 313 -13.51 -0.40 11.21
C GLU A 313 -14.65 -0.19 10.21
N ILE A 314 -15.45 -1.24 9.94
CA ILE A 314 -16.55 -1.12 8.99
C ILE A 314 -17.65 -0.23 9.55
N ALA A 315 -17.95 -0.32 10.85
CA ALA A 315 -18.93 0.55 11.49
C ALA A 315 -18.50 2.03 11.40
N ASN A 316 -17.24 2.33 11.71
CA ASN A 316 -16.70 3.68 11.57
C ASN A 316 -16.75 4.15 10.12
N PHE A 317 -16.43 3.29 9.15
CA PHE A 317 -16.52 3.64 7.74
C PHE A 317 -17.96 3.97 7.30
N LEU A 318 -18.94 3.15 7.69
CA LEU A 318 -20.37 3.38 7.42
C LEU A 318 -20.84 4.70 8.06
N LEU A 319 -20.40 5.01 9.28
CA LEU A 319 -20.69 6.29 9.94
C LEU A 319 -20.08 7.47 9.17
N VAL A 320 -18.83 7.37 8.71
CA VAL A 320 -18.20 8.41 7.87
C VAL A 320 -18.96 8.60 6.57
N MET A 321 -19.45 7.53 5.93
CA MET A 321 -20.28 7.65 4.73
C MET A 321 -21.62 8.33 5.01
N ALA A 322 -22.29 7.99 6.12
CA ALA A 322 -23.53 8.63 6.52
C ALA A 322 -23.32 10.13 6.79
N LEU A 323 -22.25 10.50 7.48
CA LEU A 323 -21.84 11.90 7.68
C LEU A 323 -21.46 12.58 6.36
N GLY A 324 -20.85 11.84 5.43
CA GLY A 324 -20.48 12.31 4.10
C GLY A 324 -21.65 12.85 3.30
N ALA A 325 -22.85 12.26 3.43
CA ALA A 325 -24.04 12.79 2.79
C ALA A 325 -24.33 14.22 3.25
N ALA A 326 -24.24 14.48 4.56
CA ALA A 326 -24.49 15.80 5.12
C ALA A 326 -23.38 16.84 4.80
N VAL A 327 -22.14 16.39 4.61
CA VAL A 327 -21.00 17.26 4.32
C VAL A 327 -20.92 17.62 2.84
N VAL A 328 -21.14 16.64 1.95
CA VAL A 328 -21.04 16.84 0.50
C VAL A 328 -22.26 17.59 -0.06
N GLU A 329 -23.45 17.46 0.54
CA GLU A 329 -24.63 18.26 0.14
C GLU A 329 -24.49 19.75 0.45
N ARG A 330 -23.54 20.14 1.31
CA ARG A 330 -23.32 21.54 1.74
C ARG A 330 -22.12 22.22 1.09
N ALA A 331 -21.33 21.51 0.30
CA ALA A 331 -20.08 21.98 -0.32
C ALA A 331 -20.25 22.13 -1.84
#